data_AF-A0A2H3IFL8-F1
#
_entry.id   AF-A0A2H3IFL8-F1
#
_cell.length_a   1.000
_cell.length_b   1.000
_cell.length_c   1.000
_cell.angle_alpha   90.00
_cell.angle_beta   90.00
_cell.angle_gamma   90.00
#
_symmetry.space_group_name_H-M   'P 1'
#
loop_
_entity.id
_entity.type
_entity.pdbx_description
1 polymer ?
#
loop_
_entity_poly.entity_id
_entity_poly.type
_entity_poly.pdbx_seq_one_letter_code
_entity_poly.pdbx_strand_id
1 'polypeptide(L)'
;MDSSRNIYKREIDFRALALTSPEFAKRLKSNDQLDFSDPDSVRQLTKSLLERDFKLVVDLPDDRLCPPIPNRFNYILWLQDLLDTSSRTGTDQYDPNRQVLGLDIGTGCCAIYPLLGCSSRPRWRFVATDIDSKNVSSSRKAVSDNKLDDRIMIMETKPNDPLIPVDKLDVDRYFPPSDEEHFRALRT
;
A
#
# COMPACT_ATOMS: atom_id res chain seq x y z
N MET A 1 -5.73 10.09 -16.05
CA MET A 1 -5.91 8.83 -15.32
C MET A 1 -6.26 7.75 -16.31
N ASP A 2 -5.31 6.87 -16.64
CA ASP A 2 -5.64 5.72 -17.49
C ASP A 2 -6.54 4.75 -16.69
N SER A 3 -7.82 4.72 -17.03
CA SER A 3 -8.81 3.89 -16.33
C SER A 3 -8.64 2.38 -16.56
N SER A 4 -7.76 1.97 -17.48
CA SER A 4 -7.55 0.56 -17.86
C SER A 4 -6.96 -0.29 -16.72
N ARG A 5 -6.17 0.32 -15.82
CA ARG A 5 -5.53 -0.35 -14.68
C ARG A 5 -6.43 -0.54 -13.46
N ASN A 6 -7.60 0.10 -13.45
CA ASN A 6 -8.52 0.03 -12.31
C ASN A 6 -9.40 -1.22 -12.38
N ILE A 7 -8.96 -2.28 -11.69
CA ILE A 7 -9.69 -3.55 -11.56
C ILE A 7 -11.05 -3.40 -10.85
N TYR A 8 -11.29 -2.29 -10.14
CA TYR A 8 -12.54 -2.00 -9.43
C TYR A 8 -13.43 -0.98 -10.16
N LYS A 9 -13.19 -0.73 -11.44
CA LYS A 9 -14.10 0.09 -12.27
C LYS A 9 -15.48 -0.56 -12.41
N ARG A 10 -15.54 -1.88 -12.31
CA ARG A 10 -16.77 -2.66 -12.24
C ARG A 10 -17.04 -3.07 -10.79
N GLU A 11 -18.30 -3.29 -10.49
CA GLU A 11 -18.70 -3.79 -9.18
C GLU A 11 -18.05 -5.14 -8.87
N ILE A 12 -17.80 -5.37 -7.59
CA ILE A 12 -17.21 -6.62 -7.12
C ILE A 12 -18.30 -7.69 -7.16
N ASP A 13 -18.04 -8.76 -7.91
CA ASP A 13 -18.87 -9.96 -7.86
C ASP A 13 -18.62 -10.71 -6.54
N PHE A 14 -19.48 -10.48 -5.55
CA PHE A 14 -19.39 -11.11 -4.23
C PHE A 14 -19.61 -12.61 -4.28
N ARG A 15 -20.43 -13.10 -5.20
CA ARG A 15 -20.64 -14.53 -5.37
C ARG A 15 -19.35 -15.18 -5.85
N ALA A 16 -18.69 -14.61 -6.86
CA ALA A 16 -17.38 -15.09 -7.32
C ALA A 16 -16.31 -14.99 -6.22
N LEU A 17 -16.31 -13.92 -5.43
CA LEU A 17 -15.38 -13.79 -4.30
C LEU A 17 -15.60 -14.87 -3.23
N ALA A 18 -16.86 -15.16 -2.87
CA ALA A 18 -17.21 -16.19 -1.89
C ALA A 18 -16.79 -17.60 -2.32
N LEU A 19 -16.76 -17.90 -3.62
CA LEU A 19 -16.26 -19.17 -4.14
C LEU A 19 -14.77 -19.38 -3.88
N THR A 20 -14.01 -18.29 -3.70
CA THR A 20 -12.54 -18.34 -3.51
C THR A 20 -12.10 -17.99 -2.09
N SER A 21 -13.00 -17.45 -1.26
CA SER A 21 -12.74 -17.08 0.13
C SER A 21 -13.83 -17.65 1.05
N PRO A 22 -13.59 -18.82 1.67
CA PRO A 22 -14.57 -19.45 2.57
C PRO A 22 -14.97 -18.57 3.75
N GLU A 23 -14.05 -17.79 4.30
CA GLU A 23 -14.36 -16.87 5.40
C GLU A 23 -15.24 -15.70 4.94
N PHE A 24 -15.09 -15.23 3.70
CA PHE A 24 -16.00 -14.24 3.11
C PHE A 24 -17.38 -14.82 2.82
N ALA A 25 -17.45 -16.08 2.35
CA ALA A 25 -18.73 -16.74 2.09
C ALA A 25 -19.63 -16.77 3.35
N LYS A 26 -19.05 -16.94 4.54
CA LYS A 26 -19.77 -16.90 5.82
C LYS A 26 -20.39 -15.52 6.15
N ARG A 27 -19.96 -14.44 5.49
CA ARG A 27 -20.41 -13.07 5.71
C ARG A 27 -21.48 -12.62 4.70
N LEU A 28 -21.78 -13.41 3.67
CA LEU A 28 -22.83 -13.09 2.71
C LEU A 28 -24.23 -13.41 3.25
N LYS A 29 -25.17 -12.53 2.93
CA LYS A 29 -26.61 -12.77 3.15
C LYS A 29 -27.13 -13.77 2.11
N SER A 30 -28.31 -14.31 2.35
CA SER A 30 -28.97 -15.27 1.45
C SER A 30 -29.26 -14.74 0.04
N ASN A 31 -29.24 -13.42 -0.16
CA ASN A 31 -29.40 -12.76 -1.45
C ASN A 31 -28.05 -12.36 -2.10
N ASP A 32 -26.95 -13.00 -1.69
CA ASP A 32 -25.58 -12.75 -2.17
C ASP A 32 -25.06 -11.31 -1.93
N GLN A 33 -25.73 -10.54 -1.06
CA GLN A 33 -25.31 -9.19 -0.67
C GLN A 33 -24.49 -9.20 0.63
N LEU A 34 -23.60 -8.22 0.75
CA LEU A 34 -22.82 -7.98 1.97
C LEU A 34 -23.52 -6.97 2.88
N ASP A 35 -23.45 -7.16 4.20
CA ASP A 35 -23.81 -6.11 5.14
C ASP A 35 -22.65 -5.12 5.34
N PHE A 36 -22.77 -3.91 4.80
CA PHE A 36 -21.75 -2.88 4.99
C PHE A 36 -21.83 -2.16 6.35
N SER A 37 -22.88 -2.41 7.13
CA SER A 37 -23.00 -1.88 8.50
C SER A 37 -22.31 -2.78 9.53
N ASP A 38 -22.06 -4.04 9.20
CA ASP A 38 -21.30 -4.97 10.03
C ASP A 38 -19.78 -4.79 9.82
N PRO A 39 -19.03 -4.32 10.84
CA PRO A 39 -17.59 -4.11 10.72
C PRO A 39 -16.81 -5.39 10.37
N ASP A 40 -17.27 -6.55 10.83
CA ASP A 40 -16.63 -7.83 10.52
C ASP A 40 -16.76 -8.18 9.03
N SER A 41 -17.95 -7.99 8.47
CA SER A 41 -18.21 -8.20 7.04
C SER A 41 -17.33 -7.31 6.17
N VAL A 42 -17.16 -6.04 6.55
CA VAL A 42 -16.27 -5.09 5.85
C VAL A 42 -14.79 -5.47 6.01
N ARG A 43 -14.36 -5.91 7.20
CA ARG A 43 -12.99 -6.43 7.42
C ARG A 43 -12.71 -7.66 6.56
N GLN A 44 -13.64 -8.60 6.51
CA GLN A 44 -13.46 -9.82 5.74
C GLN A 44 -13.48 -9.55 4.23
N LEU A 45 -14.31 -8.62 3.75
CA LEU A 45 -14.25 -8.14 2.37
C LEU A 45 -12.84 -7.60 2.05
N THR A 46 -12.33 -6.73 2.92
CA THR A 46 -11.01 -6.11 2.77
C THR A 46 -9.89 -7.15 2.68
N LYS A 47 -9.86 -8.11 3.61
CA LYS A 47 -8.92 -9.24 3.60
C LYS A 47 -9.00 -10.04 2.29
N SER A 48 -10.21 -10.37 1.86
CA SER A 48 -10.43 -11.22 0.68
C SER A 48 -10.06 -10.54 -0.63
N LEU A 49 -10.30 -9.23 -0.74
CA LEU A 49 -9.86 -8.44 -1.90
C LEU A 49 -8.33 -8.33 -1.98
N LEU A 50 -7.67 -8.07 -0.84
CA LEU A 50 -6.21 -8.01 -0.77
C LEU A 50 -5.57 -9.33 -1.21
N GLU A 51 -6.09 -10.44 -0.72
CA GLU A 51 -5.57 -11.76 -1.05
C GLU A 51 -5.82 -12.12 -2.52
N ARG A 52 -7.05 -11.93 -3.01
CA ARG A 52 -7.42 -12.27 -4.40
C ARG A 52 -6.61 -11.47 -5.42
N ASP A 53 -6.59 -10.15 -5.25
CA ASP A 53 -6.16 -9.21 -6.29
C ASP A 53 -4.69 -8.82 -6.18
N PHE A 54 -4.13 -8.80 -4.96
CA PHE A 54 -2.79 -8.30 -4.69
C PHE A 54 -1.86 -9.35 -4.08
N LYS A 55 -2.37 -10.55 -3.79
CA LYS A 55 -1.65 -11.63 -3.08
C LYS A 55 -1.12 -11.17 -1.72
N LEU A 56 -1.88 -10.29 -1.07
CA LEU A 56 -1.56 -9.74 0.24
C LEU A 56 -2.45 -10.35 1.32
N VAL A 57 -1.84 -10.89 2.38
CA VAL A 57 -2.55 -11.41 3.55
C VAL A 57 -2.31 -10.46 4.71
N VAL A 58 -3.39 -9.97 5.32
CA VAL A 58 -3.30 -9.02 6.43
C VAL A 58 -4.20 -9.45 7.56
N ASP A 59 -3.82 -9.12 8.79
CA ASP A 59 -4.72 -9.19 9.93
C ASP A 59 -5.16 -7.78 10.35
N LEU A 60 -6.47 -7.57 10.45
CA LEU A 60 -7.04 -6.25 10.68
C LEU A 60 -7.66 -6.23 12.09
N PRO A 61 -7.11 -5.44 13.03
CA PRO A 61 -7.68 -5.32 14.36
C PRO A 61 -9.09 -4.71 14.31
N ASP A 62 -9.94 -5.11 15.24
CA ASP A 62 -11.35 -4.70 15.32
C ASP A 62 -11.55 -3.32 15.94
N ASP A 63 -10.55 -2.81 16.67
CA ASP A 63 -10.50 -1.50 17.31
C ASP A 63 -9.90 -0.39 16.41
N ARG A 64 -9.67 -0.67 15.12
CA ARG A 64 -9.07 0.27 14.15
C ARG A 64 -9.85 0.40 12.86
N LEU A 65 -9.49 1.43 12.10
CA LEU A 65 -10.06 1.69 10.78
C LEU A 65 -9.74 0.53 9.80
N CYS A 66 -10.79 -0.04 9.22
CA CYS A 66 -10.68 -0.97 8.10
C CYS A 66 -10.62 -0.20 6.78
N PRO A 67 -9.55 -0.32 5.96
CA PRO A 67 -9.42 0.46 4.74
C PRO A 67 -10.26 -0.11 3.58
N PRO A 68 -11.17 0.66 2.95
CA PRO A 68 -11.89 0.19 1.77
C PRO A 68 -10.96 0.12 0.54
N ILE A 69 -10.60 -1.10 0.13
CA ILE A 69 -9.56 -1.37 -0.89
C ILE A 69 -9.75 -0.62 -2.21
N PRO A 70 -10.95 -0.59 -2.83
CA PRO A 70 -11.12 0.10 -4.12
C PRO A 70 -10.70 1.57 -4.06
N ASN A 71 -11.06 2.27 -2.99
CA ASN A 71 -10.73 3.67 -2.84
C ASN A 71 -9.24 3.89 -2.54
N ARG A 72 -8.61 3.00 -1.75
CA ARG A 72 -7.16 3.09 -1.48
C ARG A 72 -6.34 2.79 -2.74
N PHE A 73 -6.79 1.84 -3.55
CA PHE A 73 -6.13 1.51 -4.80
C PHE A 73 -6.24 2.63 -5.84
N ASN A 74 -7.36 3.36 -5.90
CA ASN A 74 -7.47 4.56 -6.75
C ASN A 74 -6.35 5.58 -6.48
N TYR A 75 -5.95 5.74 -5.22
CA TYR A 75 -4.86 6.65 -4.88
C TYR A 75 -3.50 6.13 -5.37
N ILE A 76 -3.26 4.81 -5.28
CA ILE A 76 -2.06 4.18 -5.85
C ILE A 76 -2.01 4.36 -7.37
N LEU A 77 -3.14 4.19 -8.07
CA LEU A 77 -3.22 4.42 -9.51
C LEU A 77 -2.93 5.88 -9.88
N TRP A 78 -3.43 6.82 -9.07
CA TRP A 78 -3.12 8.24 -9.25
C TRP A 78 -1.61 8.52 -9.11
N LEU A 79 -0.97 7.96 -8.07
CA LEU A 79 0.48 8.09 -7.87
C LEU A 79 1.27 7.47 -9.03
N GLN A 80 0.80 6.34 -9.56
CA GLN A 80 1.41 5.73 -10.73
C GLN A 80 1.30 6.63 -11.95
N ASP A 81 0.11 7.15 -12.28
CA ASP A 81 -0.08 8.12 -13.38
C ASP A 81 0.88 9.32 -13.19
N LEU A 82 0.90 9.93 -12.01
CA LEU A 82 1.72 11.10 -11.72
C LEU A 82 3.22 10.81 -11.93
N LEU A 83 3.70 9.66 -11.47
CA LEU A 83 5.10 9.27 -11.62
C LEU A 83 5.41 8.93 -13.08
N ASP A 84 4.56 8.15 -13.75
CA ASP A 84 4.76 7.73 -15.13
C ASP A 84 4.79 8.95 -16.09
N THR A 85 4.03 10.01 -15.82
CA THR A 85 4.03 11.26 -16.61
C THR A 85 4.96 12.37 -16.08
N SER A 86 5.76 12.08 -15.07
CA SER A 86 6.80 12.99 -14.55
C SER A 86 8.20 12.38 -14.67
N SER A 87 8.37 11.43 -15.60
CA SER A 87 9.64 10.76 -15.80
C SER A 87 10.69 11.75 -16.35
N ARG A 88 11.93 11.65 -15.85
CA ARG A 88 13.06 12.48 -16.31
C ARG A 88 13.60 12.04 -17.66
N THR A 89 13.18 10.88 -18.15
CA THR A 89 13.58 10.28 -19.43
C THR A 89 12.79 10.85 -20.62
N GLY A 90 11.81 11.72 -20.38
CA GLY A 90 11.03 12.38 -21.43
C GLY A 90 9.95 11.49 -22.06
N THR A 91 9.57 10.40 -21.40
CA THR A 91 8.53 9.47 -21.86
C THR A 91 7.37 9.43 -20.87
N ASP A 92 6.15 9.70 -21.31
CA ASP A 92 4.92 9.63 -20.48
C ASP A 92 4.44 8.17 -20.31
N GLN A 93 5.33 7.31 -19.81
CA GLN A 93 5.10 5.87 -19.69
C GLN A 93 5.78 5.31 -18.44
N TYR A 94 5.30 4.14 -18.01
CA TYR A 94 5.91 3.40 -16.90
C TYR A 94 7.34 2.97 -17.24
N ASP A 95 8.31 3.46 -16.47
CA ASP A 95 9.68 2.95 -16.44
C ASP A 95 9.82 1.85 -15.36
N PRO A 96 10.00 0.57 -15.74
CA PRO A 96 10.17 -0.53 -14.80
C PRO A 96 11.50 -0.50 -14.04
N ASN A 97 12.45 0.33 -14.45
CA ASN A 97 13.75 0.49 -13.80
C ASN A 97 13.78 1.66 -12.81
N ARG A 98 12.80 2.56 -12.86
CA ARG A 98 12.70 3.68 -11.92
C ARG A 98 12.52 3.16 -10.49
N GLN A 99 13.49 3.48 -9.65
CA GLN A 99 13.36 3.32 -8.21
C GLN A 99 12.53 4.48 -7.63
N VAL A 100 11.60 4.15 -6.74
CA VAL A 100 10.73 5.14 -6.08
C VAL A 100 10.74 4.83 -4.59
N LEU A 101 10.98 5.85 -3.78
CA LEU A 101 10.79 5.80 -2.33
C LEU A 101 9.63 6.71 -1.96
N GLY A 102 8.55 6.10 -1.48
CA GLY A 102 7.40 6.80 -0.93
C GLY A 102 7.53 7.02 0.57
N LEU A 103 6.94 8.11 1.06
CA LEU A 103 6.72 8.35 2.48
C LEU A 103 5.20 8.29 2.75
N ASP A 104 4.76 7.34 3.55
CA ASP A 104 3.37 7.22 4.00
C ASP A 104 3.26 7.71 5.45
N ILE A 105 2.47 8.76 5.71
CA ILE A 105 2.37 9.40 7.03
C ILE A 105 1.02 9.05 7.64
N GLY A 106 1.04 8.40 8.81
CA GLY A 106 -0.16 7.84 9.42
C GLY A 106 -0.58 6.55 8.71
N THR A 107 0.34 5.60 8.61
CA THR A 107 0.17 4.36 7.82
C THR A 107 -0.92 3.42 8.37
N GLY A 108 -1.32 3.62 9.63
CA GLY A 108 -2.36 2.84 10.30
C GLY A 108 -1.94 1.39 10.55
N CYS A 109 -2.91 0.56 10.95
CA CYS A 109 -2.66 -0.81 11.40
C CYS A 109 -2.26 -1.81 10.29
N CYS A 110 -2.43 -1.45 9.02
CA CYS A 110 -2.27 -2.37 7.89
C CYS A 110 -1.16 -1.94 6.92
N ALA A 111 -0.65 -0.70 7.03
CA ALA A 111 0.25 -0.12 6.02
C ALA A 111 -0.28 -0.26 4.59
N ILE A 112 -1.56 0.10 4.39
CA ILE A 112 -2.29 -0.25 3.17
C ILE A 112 -1.68 0.36 1.90
N TYR A 113 -1.19 1.60 1.96
CA TYR A 113 -0.57 2.25 0.81
C TYR A 113 0.80 1.63 0.48
N PRO A 114 1.71 1.41 1.44
CA PRO A 114 2.93 0.65 1.21
C PRO A 114 2.68 -0.74 0.61
N LEU A 115 1.75 -1.52 1.17
CA LEU A 115 1.46 -2.88 0.68
C LEU A 115 0.94 -2.86 -0.76
N LEU A 116 -0.08 -2.04 -1.06
CA LEU A 116 -0.65 -1.94 -2.42
C LEU A 116 0.38 -1.40 -3.41
N GLY A 117 1.18 -0.41 -3.02
CA GLY A 117 2.23 0.17 -3.84
C GLY A 117 3.30 -0.86 -4.21
N CYS A 118 3.84 -1.58 -3.22
CA CYS A 118 4.87 -2.60 -3.43
C CYS A 118 4.34 -3.84 -4.16
N SER A 119 3.07 -4.20 -4.00
CA SER A 119 2.42 -5.26 -4.79
C SER A 119 2.27 -4.84 -6.26
N SER A 120 1.91 -3.57 -6.51
CA SER A 120 1.68 -3.07 -7.87
C SER A 120 2.95 -2.72 -8.63
N ARG A 121 4.03 -2.32 -7.94
CA ARG A 121 5.27 -1.82 -8.55
C ARG A 121 6.49 -2.46 -7.86
N PRO A 122 7.24 -3.33 -8.57
CA PRO A 122 8.36 -4.07 -7.98
C PRO A 122 9.47 -3.19 -7.39
N ARG A 123 9.74 -2.03 -8.00
CA ARG A 123 10.80 -1.09 -7.56
C ARG A 123 10.32 0.04 -6.66
N TRP A 124 9.07 -0.02 -6.18
CA TRP A 124 8.61 0.88 -5.13
C TRP A 124 9.08 0.38 -3.77
N ARG A 125 9.52 1.33 -2.96
CA ARG A 125 9.87 1.18 -1.55
C ARG A 125 9.14 2.25 -0.75
N PHE A 126 8.93 1.99 0.53
CA PHE A 126 8.23 2.91 1.42
C PHE A 126 8.95 3.04 2.75
N VAL A 127 8.97 4.28 3.25
CA VAL A 127 9.02 4.53 4.69
C VAL A 127 7.60 4.87 5.12
N ALA A 128 7.08 4.19 6.13
CA ALA A 128 5.74 4.39 6.63
C ALA A 128 5.80 4.78 8.11
N THR A 129 5.15 5.87 8.48
CA THR A 129 5.20 6.42 9.83
C THR A 129 3.85 6.34 10.53
N ASP A 130 3.86 6.14 11.84
CA ASP A 130 2.69 6.26 12.69
C ASP A 130 3.11 6.65 14.10
N ILE A 131 2.24 7.34 14.83
CA ILE A 131 2.48 7.76 16.22
C ILE A 131 1.89 6.76 17.24
N ASP A 132 1.00 5.88 16.79
CA ASP A 132 0.35 4.89 17.64
C ASP A 132 1.11 3.57 17.61
N SER A 133 1.73 3.21 18.73
CA SER A 133 2.51 1.97 18.88
C SER A 133 1.75 0.69 18.51
N LYS A 134 0.41 0.64 18.65
CA LYS A 134 -0.39 -0.52 18.21
C LYS A 134 -0.50 -0.56 16.69
N ASN A 135 -0.66 0.59 16.03
CA ASN A 135 -0.63 0.67 14.56
C ASN A 135 0.74 0.25 14.04
N VAL A 136 1.82 0.73 14.67
CA VAL A 136 3.20 0.36 14.34
C VAL A 136 3.41 -1.16 14.45
N SER A 137 2.96 -1.77 15.55
CA SER A 137 3.11 -3.22 15.76
C SER A 137 2.34 -4.04 14.73
N SER A 138 1.07 -3.71 14.50
CA SER A 138 0.21 -4.42 13.54
C SER A 138 0.66 -4.24 12.10
N SER A 139 1.05 -3.03 11.69
CA SER A 139 1.57 -2.78 10.34
C SER A 139 2.92 -3.46 10.10
N ARG A 140 3.83 -3.51 11.08
CA ARG A 140 5.05 -4.32 10.99
C ARG A 140 4.72 -5.79 10.74
N LYS A 141 3.79 -6.34 11.51
CA LYS A 141 3.34 -7.72 11.30
C LYS A 141 2.77 -7.92 9.89
N ALA A 142 1.91 -7.02 9.42
CA ALA A 142 1.37 -7.10 8.06
C ALA A 142 2.46 -7.06 6.98
N VAL A 143 3.48 -6.20 7.13
CA VAL A 143 4.63 -6.15 6.22
C VAL A 143 5.42 -7.47 6.24
N SER A 144 5.74 -8.00 7.43
CA SER A 144 6.51 -9.23 7.57
C SER A 144 5.77 -10.48 7.08
N ASP A 145 4.47 -10.59 7.35
CA ASP A 145 3.64 -11.69 6.85
C ASP A 145 3.62 -11.74 5.31
N ASN A 146 3.77 -10.58 4.65
CA ASN A 146 3.85 -10.46 3.19
C ASN A 146 5.29 -10.45 2.64
N LYS A 147 6.31 -10.62 3.49
CA LYS A 147 7.74 -10.65 3.10
C LYS A 147 8.18 -9.39 2.36
N LEU A 148 7.78 -8.22 2.87
CA LEU A 148 8.07 -6.92 2.27
C LEU A 148 9.01 -6.05 3.13
N ASP A 149 9.66 -6.62 4.14
CA ASP A 149 10.54 -5.89 5.07
C ASP A 149 11.75 -5.24 4.40
N ASP A 150 12.17 -5.75 3.24
CA ASP A 150 13.26 -5.20 2.42
C ASP A 150 12.82 -3.95 1.63
N ARG A 151 11.52 -3.76 1.43
CA ARG A 151 10.93 -2.66 0.67
C ARG A 151 10.12 -1.69 1.51
N ILE A 152 9.63 -2.09 2.68
CA ILE A 152 8.77 -1.26 3.54
C ILE A 152 9.38 -1.19 4.95
N MET A 153 9.73 0.01 5.38
CA MET A 153 10.14 0.28 6.76
C MET A 153 9.04 0.99 7.53
N ILE A 154 8.61 0.38 8.63
CA ILE A 154 7.66 0.98 9.57
C ILE A 154 8.43 1.69 10.69
N MET A 155 8.26 2.99 10.78
CA MET A 155 8.90 3.86 11.78
C MET A 155 7.86 4.47 12.72
N GLU A 156 8.09 4.30 14.01
CA GLU A 156 7.32 5.02 15.04
C GLU A 156 7.84 6.45 15.15
N THR A 157 6.94 7.42 15.09
CA THR A 157 7.23 8.84 15.31
C THR A 157 6.48 9.36 16.53
N LYS A 158 6.87 10.53 17.03
CA LYS A 158 6.16 11.20 18.13
C LYS A 158 5.33 12.38 17.60
N PRO A 159 4.26 12.79 18.28
CA PRO A 159 3.47 13.96 17.87
C PRO A 159 4.27 15.26 17.72
N ASN A 160 5.38 15.38 18.45
CA ASN A 160 6.27 16.55 18.42
C ASN A 160 7.46 16.37 17.46
N ASP A 161 7.60 15.21 16.81
CA ASP A 161 8.61 15.03 15.78
C ASP A 161 8.24 15.85 14.52
N PRO A 162 9.21 16.24 13.68
CA PRO A 162 8.91 16.79 12.37
C PRO A 162 8.03 15.86 11.54
N LEU A 163 7.05 16.42 10.84
CA LEU A 163 6.12 15.67 9.98
C LEU A 163 6.86 14.83 8.92
N ILE A 164 7.94 15.39 8.37
CA ILE A 164 8.86 14.70 7.49
C ILE A 164 10.16 14.48 8.26
N PRO A 165 10.41 13.27 8.77
CA PRO A 165 11.55 12.97 9.62
C PRO A 165 12.82 12.71 8.79
N VAL A 166 13.26 13.70 7.99
CA VAL A 166 14.35 13.57 7.00
C VAL A 166 15.59 12.87 7.57
N ASP A 167 16.02 13.27 8.76
CA ASP A 167 17.20 12.73 9.45
C ASP A 167 17.07 11.24 9.81
N LYS A 168 15.85 10.71 9.86
CA LYS A 168 15.54 9.31 10.18
C LYS A 168 15.16 8.48 8.94
N LEU A 169 14.97 9.09 7.77
CA LEU A 169 14.50 8.39 6.57
C LEU A 169 15.55 7.45 5.96
N ASP A 170 16.82 7.57 6.36
CA ASP A 170 17.95 6.74 5.90
C ASP A 170 17.87 6.47 4.38
N VAL A 171 17.75 7.54 3.60
CA VAL A 171 17.52 7.48 2.15
C VAL A 171 18.65 6.73 1.43
N ASP A 172 19.86 6.79 1.98
CA ASP A 172 21.06 6.13 1.46
C ASP A 172 20.94 4.60 1.56
N ARG A 173 20.21 4.06 2.54
CA ARG A 173 19.89 2.63 2.59
C ARG A 173 19.07 2.16 1.40
N TYR A 174 18.21 3.03 0.88
CA TYR A 174 17.27 2.70 -0.20
C TYR A 174 17.81 3.03 -1.59
N PHE A 175 18.64 4.06 -1.68
CA PHE A 175 19.39 4.45 -2.86
C PHE A 175 20.86 4.51 -2.48
N PRO A 176 21.52 3.35 -2.30
CA PRO A 176 22.96 3.35 -2.09
C PRO A 176 23.58 4.13 -3.26
N PRO A 177 24.53 5.04 -2.99
CA PRO A 177 25.17 5.80 -4.04
C PRO A 177 25.73 4.81 -5.05
N SER A 178 25.10 4.73 -6.22
CA SER A 178 25.66 4.05 -7.37
C SER A 178 26.93 4.82 -7.72
N ASP A 179 28.09 4.26 -7.38
CA ASP A 179 29.44 4.70 -7.73
C ASP A 179 29.53 6.14 -8.26
N GLU A 180 29.63 7.12 -7.35
CA GLU A 180 30.09 8.53 -7.51
C GLU A 180 29.70 9.43 -8.72
N GLU A 181 29.12 8.93 -9.81
CA GLU A 181 28.98 9.67 -11.07
C GLU A 181 27.73 10.55 -11.10
N HIS A 182 26.66 10.16 -10.40
CA HIS A 182 25.37 10.85 -10.55
C HIS A 182 25.25 12.17 -9.76
N PHE A 183 26.03 12.34 -8.68
CA PHE A 183 26.03 13.58 -7.89
C PHE A 183 26.97 14.66 -8.44
N ARG A 184 27.97 14.31 -9.27
CA ARG A 184 28.84 15.30 -9.92
C ARG A 184 28.08 16.13 -10.97
N ALA A 185 27.05 15.57 -11.60
CA ALA A 185 26.24 16.26 -12.62
C ALA A 185 25.32 17.36 -12.06
N LEU A 186 25.23 17.53 -10.74
CA LEU A 186 24.45 18.60 -10.09
C LEU A 186 25.32 19.74 -9.54
N ARG A 187 26.64 19.70 -9.76
CA ARG A 187 27.61 20.72 -9.29
C ARG A 187 28.42 21.37 -10.41
N THR A 188 28.03 21.18 -11.67
CA THR A 188 28.57 21.87 -12.86
C THR A 188 27.43 22.46 -13.64
#